data_AF-Q63KY7-F1
#
_entry.id   AF-Q63KY7-F1
#
_cell.length_a   1.000
_cell.length_b   1.000
_cell.length_c   1.000
_cell.angle_alpha   90.00
_cell.angle_beta   90.00
_cell.angle_gamma   90.00
#
_symmetry.space_group_name_H-M   'P 1'
#
loop_
_entity.id
_entity.type
_entity.pdbx_description
1 polymer ?
#
loop_
_entity_poly.entity_id
_entity_poly.type
_entity_poly.pdbx_seq_one_letter_code
_entity_poly.pdbx_strand_id
1 'polypeptide(L)'
;MPEYGMTEVAPGALVTYGDWARAGSALVDAQRAKDDRPSALDGLSAGGMLTDHVAAVNEMVKGIVGMTFPDQRMRQVRERDRPQPAWTETPR
;
A
#
# COMPACT_ATOMS: atom_id res chain seq x y z
N MET A 1 -4.23 3.21 8.59
CA MET A 1 -3.61 4.07 7.56
C MET A 1 -3.41 5.44 8.15
N PRO A 2 -2.35 6.17 7.79
CA PRO A 2 -2.16 7.55 8.22
C PRO A 2 -3.44 8.38 8.02
N GLU A 3 -3.82 9.20 9.01
CA GLU A 3 -5.09 9.96 9.09
C GLU A 3 -6.37 9.14 9.40
N TYR A 4 -6.26 7.83 9.65
CA TYR A 4 -7.42 6.98 9.97
C TYR A 4 -7.33 6.37 11.38
N GLY A 5 -8.46 6.43 12.08
CA GLY A 5 -8.64 5.79 13.38
C GLY A 5 -7.65 6.34 14.41
N MET A 6 -6.88 5.44 15.03
CA MET A 6 -5.87 5.77 16.04
C MET A 6 -4.46 5.90 15.46
N THR A 7 -4.30 5.99 14.14
CA THR A 7 -2.98 6.17 13.52
C THR A 7 -2.51 7.61 13.75
N GLU A 8 -1.43 7.78 14.50
CA GLU A 8 -0.85 9.10 14.77
C GLU A 8 -0.06 9.62 13.57
N VAL A 9 -0.15 10.92 13.34
CA VAL A 9 0.60 11.64 12.29
C VAL A 9 1.18 12.91 12.93
N ALA A 10 2.39 13.30 12.52
CA ALA A 10 3.03 14.50 13.06
C ALA A 10 2.17 15.76 12.80
N PRO A 11 2.10 16.71 13.75
CA PRO A 11 1.33 17.93 13.57
C PRO A 11 1.77 18.71 12.32
N GLY A 12 0.81 19.06 11.46
CA GLY A 12 1.06 19.81 10.23
C GLY A 12 1.71 18.99 9.09
N ALA A 13 1.90 17.68 9.27
CA ALA A 13 2.38 16.82 8.20
C ALA A 13 1.32 16.68 7.09
N LEU A 14 1.75 16.80 5.84
CA LEU A 14 0.92 16.46 4.68
C LEU A 14 1.02 14.96 4.43
N VAL A 15 -0.08 14.25 4.56
CA VAL A 15 -0.17 12.83 4.20
C VAL A 15 -0.52 12.69 2.72
N THR A 16 0.31 11.95 2.00
CA THR A 16 0.12 11.64 0.59
C THR A 16 -0.30 10.19 0.41
N TYR A 17 -0.77 9.83 -0.78
CA TYR A 17 -1.01 8.44 -1.13
C TYR A 17 0.25 7.56 -0.99
N GLY A 18 1.42 8.13 -1.29
CA GLY A 18 2.70 7.42 -1.13
C GLY A 18 2.97 7.04 0.33
N ASP A 19 2.53 7.85 1.30
CA ASP A 19 2.63 7.52 2.72
C ASP A 19 1.77 6.30 3.09
N TRP A 20 0.61 6.14 2.45
CA TRP A 20 -0.23 4.96 2.69
C TRP A 20 0.39 3.69 2.11
N ALA A 21 0.92 3.75 0.89
CA ALA A 21 1.63 2.62 0.28
C ALA A 21 2.87 2.22 1.10
N ARG A 22 3.67 3.19 1.55
CA ARG A 22 4.81 2.96 2.44
C ARG A 22 4.38 2.37 3.78
N ALA A 23 3.35 2.92 4.42
CA ALA A 23 2.87 2.41 5.69
C ALA A 23 2.36 0.97 5.57
N GLY A 24 1.68 0.63 4.47
CA GLY A 24 1.26 -0.74 4.17
C GLY A 24 2.46 -1.69 3.98
N SER A 25 3.45 -1.28 3.19
CA SER A 25 4.68 -2.05 2.99
C SER A 25 5.45 -2.26 4.30
N ALA A 26 5.66 -1.20 5.08
CA ALA A 26 6.35 -1.27 6.36
C ALA A 26 5.60 -2.15 7.38
N LEU A 27 4.27 -2.17 7.33
CA LEU A 27 3.47 -3.09 8.14
C LEU A 27 3.74 -4.54 7.76
N VAL A 28 3.83 -4.87 6.46
CA VAL A 28 4.17 -6.23 5.99
C VAL A 28 5.55 -6.64 6.52
N ASP A 29 6.56 -5.77 6.39
CA ASP A 29 7.91 -6.05 6.87
C ASP A 29 7.93 -6.26 8.40
N ALA A 30 7.22 -5.42 9.15
CA ALA A 30 7.10 -5.53 10.60
C ALA A 30 6.37 -6.80 11.05
N GLN A 31 5.37 -7.28 10.30
CA GLN A 31 4.73 -8.57 10.58
C GLN A 31 5.67 -9.72 10.25
N ARG A 32 6.37 -9.65 9.11
CA ARG A 32 7.30 -10.70 8.65
C ARG A 32 8.48 -10.90 9.60
N ALA A 33 8.92 -9.83 10.26
CA ALA A 33 9.96 -9.90 11.29
C ALA A 33 9.50 -10.64 12.56
N LYS A 34 8.19 -10.69 12.81
CA LYS A 34 7.60 -11.41 13.96
C LYS A 34 7.22 -12.84 13.62
N ASP A 35 6.80 -13.08 12.38
CA ASP A 35 6.28 -14.35 11.90
C ASP A 35 6.67 -14.56 10.43
N ASP A 36 7.29 -15.69 10.13
CA ASP A 36 7.90 -15.93 8.82
C ASP A 36 6.96 -16.50 7.75
N ARG A 37 5.70 -16.71 8.12
CA ARG A 37 4.67 -17.23 7.22
C ARG A 37 4.36 -16.26 6.06
N PRO A 38 3.94 -16.80 4.90
CA PRO A 38 3.44 -15.98 3.79
C PRO A 38 2.34 -15.02 4.25
N SER A 39 2.45 -13.74 3.88
CA SER A 39 1.43 -12.72 4.17
C SER A 39 0.55 -12.50 2.95
N ALA A 40 -0.76 -12.38 3.18
CA ALA A 40 -1.72 -11.90 2.19
C ALA A 40 -2.42 -10.64 2.71
N LEU A 41 -2.78 -9.73 1.81
CA LEU A 41 -3.49 -8.50 2.18
C LEU A 41 -4.96 -8.60 1.79
N ASP A 42 -5.86 -8.13 2.65
CA ASP A 42 -7.29 -8.02 2.37
C ASP A 42 -7.72 -6.54 2.34
N GLY A 43 -8.30 -6.10 1.21
CA GLY A 43 -8.57 -4.70 0.90
C GLY A 43 -10.04 -4.44 0.55
N LEU A 44 -10.74 -3.68 1.40
CA LEU A 44 -12.13 -3.29 1.19
C LEU A 44 -12.24 -1.89 0.55
N SER A 45 -13.16 -1.72 -0.40
CA SER A 45 -13.34 -0.47 -1.16
C SER A 45 -12.00 0.02 -1.74
N ALA A 46 -11.66 1.31 -1.60
CA ALA A 46 -10.35 1.87 -1.97
C ALA A 46 -9.14 1.10 -1.41
N GLY A 47 -9.34 0.29 -0.36
CA GLY A 47 -8.36 -0.66 0.15
C GLY A 47 -7.90 -1.69 -0.87
N GLY A 48 -8.72 -2.11 -1.85
CA GLY A 48 -8.30 -3.08 -2.86
C GLY A 48 -7.25 -2.53 -3.83
N MET A 49 -7.37 -1.26 -4.24
CA MET A 49 -6.32 -0.57 -4.99
C MET A 49 -5.04 -0.43 -4.14
N LEU A 50 -5.19 -0.15 -2.85
CA LEU A 50 -4.04 -0.02 -1.96
C LEU A 50 -3.32 -1.35 -1.72
N THR A 51 -4.04 -2.47 -1.57
CA THR A 51 -3.40 -3.78 -1.42
C THR A 51 -2.67 -4.18 -2.71
N ASP A 52 -3.24 -3.89 -3.88
CA ASP A 52 -2.57 -4.06 -5.17
C ASP A 52 -1.27 -3.25 -5.24
N HIS A 53 -1.31 -1.96 -4.91
CA HIS A 53 -0.13 -1.10 -4.94
C HIS A 53 0.93 -1.47 -3.89
N VAL A 54 0.54 -1.90 -2.69
CA VAL A 54 1.51 -2.40 -1.68
C VAL A 54 2.17 -3.69 -2.16
N ALA A 55 1.40 -4.63 -2.74
CA ALA A 55 1.93 -5.86 -3.30
C ALA A 55 2.89 -5.60 -4.48
N ALA A 56 2.63 -4.55 -5.28
CA ALA A 56 3.49 -4.16 -6.39
C ALA A 56 4.87 -3.63 -5.95
N VAL A 57 5.02 -3.18 -4.70
CA VAL A 57 6.29 -2.63 -4.17
C VAL A 57 6.92 -3.46 -3.06
N ASN A 58 6.21 -4.47 -2.53
CA ASN A 58 6.71 -5.34 -1.48
C ASN A 58 6.55 -6.83 -1.88
N GLU A 59 7.67 -7.44 -2.28
CA GLU A 59 7.74 -8.83 -2.74
C GLU A 59 7.39 -9.87 -1.64
N MET A 60 7.26 -9.45 -0.38
CA MET A 60 6.89 -10.33 0.73
C MET A 60 5.38 -10.64 0.74
N VAL A 61 4.56 -9.81 0.07
CA VAL A 61 3.13 -10.09 -0.11
C VAL A 61 2.98 -11.25 -1.11
N LYS A 62 2.37 -12.35 -0.66
CA LYS A 62 2.18 -13.56 -1.48
C LYS A 62 0.78 -13.70 -2.09
N GLY A 63 -0.12 -12.78 -1.76
CA GLY A 63 -1.44 -12.71 -2.35
C GLY A 63 -2.21 -11.47 -1.89
N ILE A 64 -3.20 -11.09 -2.68
CA ILE A 64 -4.14 -10.02 -2.34
C ILE A 64 -5.57 -10.54 -2.53
N VAL A 65 -6.43 -10.17 -1.59
CA VAL A 65 -7.88 -10.26 -1.70
C VAL A 65 -8.38 -8.83 -1.65
N GLY A 66 -9.35 -8.49 -2.49
CA GLY A 66 -9.89 -7.16 -2.46
C GLY A 66 -11.04 -6.95 -3.41
N MET A 67 -11.63 -5.78 -3.29
CA MET A 67 -12.67 -5.29 -4.19
C MET A 67 -12.23 -3.99 -4.84
N THR A 68 -12.91 -3.59 -5.92
CA THR A 68 -12.60 -2.36 -6.67
C THR A 68 -11.17 -2.31 -7.22
N PHE A 69 -10.63 -3.46 -7.65
CA PHE A 69 -9.37 -3.48 -8.38
C PHE A 69 -9.46 -2.60 -9.64
N PRO A 70 -8.44 -1.77 -9.91
CA PRO A 70 -8.43 -0.96 -11.12
C PRO A 70 -8.40 -1.83 -12.38
N ASP A 71 -9.12 -1.41 -13.42
CA ASP A 71 -9.11 -2.14 -14.70
C ASP A 71 -7.84 -1.83 -15.49
N GLN A 72 -6.80 -2.64 -15.26
CA GLN A 72 -5.49 -2.52 -15.90
C GLN A 72 -5.50 -2.70 -17.44
N ARG A 73 -6.62 -3.16 -18.02
CA ARG A 73 -6.80 -3.22 -19.48
C ARG A 73 -6.91 -1.81 -20.08
N MET A 74 -7.37 -0.83 -19.30
CA MET A 74 -7.45 0.56 -19.72
C MET A 74 -6.07 1.22 -19.62
N ARG A 75 -5.54 1.72 -20.75
CA ARG A 75 -4.22 2.35 -20.80
C ARG A 75 -4.04 3.47 -19.78
N GLN A 76 -5.04 4.35 -19.67
CA GLN A 76 -4.98 5.48 -18.75
C GLN A 76 -4.87 5.05 -17.28
N VAL A 77 -5.59 3.99 -16.90
CA VAL A 77 -5.55 3.41 -15.54
C VAL A 77 -4.16 2.83 -15.30
N ARG A 78 -3.69 1.97 -16.19
CA ARG A 78 -2.36 1.36 -16.09
C ARG A 78 -1.23 2.38 -16.01
N GLU A 79 -1.32 3.48 -16.76
CA GLU A 79 -0.29 4.54 -16.70
C GLU A 79 -0.30 5.27 -15.36
N ARG A 80 -1.48 5.50 -14.78
CA ARG A 80 -1.64 6.21 -13.49
C ARG A 80 -1.29 5.34 -12.28
N ASP A 81 -1.58 4.05 -12.36
CA ASP A 81 -1.46 3.09 -11.25
C ASP A 81 -0.09 2.41 -11.18
N ARG A 82 0.81 2.71 -12.12
CA ARG A 82 2.20 2.24 -12.06
C ARG A 82 2.86 2.64 -10.74
N PRO A 83 3.66 1.75 -10.14
CA PRO A 83 4.50 2.10 -8.99
C PRO A 83 5.30 3.39 -9.23
N GLN A 84 5.24 4.30 -8.28
CA GLN A 84 5.91 5.60 -8.34
C GLN A 84 7.06 5.63 -7.32
N PRO A 85 8.18 6.34 -7.59
CA PRO A 85 9.28 6.46 -6.62
C PRO A 85 8.82 6.95 -5.25
N ALA A 86 7.82 7.84 -5.24
CA ALA A 86 7.20 8.35 -4.03
C ALA A 86 6.46 7.29 -3.17
N TRP A 87 6.39 6.02 -3.59
CA TRP A 87 5.78 4.92 -2.81
C TRP A 87 6.84 4.05 -2.12
N THR A 88 8.12 4.18 -2.49
CA THR A 88 9.22 3.38 -1.97
C THR A 88 10.29 4.23 -1.27
N GLU A 89 10.47 5.49 -1.69
CA GLU A 89 11.45 6.40 -1.09
C GLU A 89 10.90 7.04 0.19
N THR A 90 11.70 7.15 1.25
CA THR A 90 11.37 8.00 2.40
C THR A 90 11.53 9.48 2.00
N PRO A 91 10.55 10.36 2.27
CA PRO A 91 10.73 11.80 2.05
C PRO A 91 11.97 12.29 2.81
N ARG A 92 12.81 13.10 2.14
CA ARG A 92 14.00 13.73 2.76
C ARG A 92 13.60 14.81 3.74
#